data_AF-A0AAN0XX94-F1
#
_entry.id   AF-A0AAN0XX94-F1
#
_cell.length_a   1.000
_cell.length_b   1.000
_cell.length_c   1.000
_cell.angle_alpha   90.00
_cell.angle_beta   90.00
_cell.angle_gamma   90.00
#
_symmetry.space_group_name_H-M   'P 1'
#
loop_
_entity.id
_entity.type
_entity.pdbx_description
1 polymer ?
#
loop_
_entity_poly.entity_id
_entity_poly.type
_entity_poly.pdbx_seq_one_letter_code
_entity_poly.pdbx_strand_id
1 'polypeptide(L)'
;MKKSLSSLFVVIATSVSVPVTAEDYDSESLFSRNNAVMAVGAVDTINQYCVELGKMPAELFQELTLDMRENIERLSIQISGEEFTFSEEHEMYIEGISLGERLIRDAEQEGHVKQMCDLPESRQMIL
;
A
#
# COMPACT_ATOMS: atom_id res chain seq x y z
N MET A 1 -6.40 -35.26 60.78
CA MET A 1 -5.50 -34.49 59.89
C MET A 1 -6.31 -34.05 58.66
N LYS A 2 -6.12 -32.78 58.28
CA LYS A 2 -6.42 -32.10 57.00
C LYS A 2 -7.89 -31.87 56.58
N LYS A 3 -8.28 -30.62 56.84
CA LYS A 3 -9.29 -29.76 56.21
C LYS A 3 -9.36 -29.93 54.68
N SER A 4 -10.54 -29.76 54.09
CA SER A 4 -10.70 -28.82 52.95
C SER A 4 -12.17 -28.50 52.71
N LEU A 5 -12.56 -27.25 53.00
CA LEU A 5 -13.66 -26.59 52.32
C LEU A 5 -13.23 -26.33 50.88
N SER A 6 -14.05 -26.67 49.90
CA SER A 6 -13.90 -26.10 48.56
C SER A 6 -15.20 -25.44 48.16
N SER A 7 -15.16 -24.12 48.31
CA SER A 7 -16.20 -23.16 48.00
C SER A 7 -16.62 -23.24 46.54
N LEU A 8 -17.93 -23.09 46.37
CA LEU A 8 -18.64 -22.78 45.14
C LEU A 8 -18.03 -21.53 44.48
N PHE A 9 -17.41 -21.69 43.30
CA PHE A 9 -17.08 -20.56 42.43
C PHE A 9 -18.14 -20.48 41.33
N VAL A 10 -19.13 -19.60 41.52
CA VAL A 10 -20.01 -19.14 40.46
C VAL A 10 -19.23 -18.08 39.69
N VAL A 11 -18.70 -18.44 38.52
CA VAL A 11 -18.11 -17.48 37.59
C VAL A 11 -19.27 -16.83 36.84
N ILE A 12 -19.64 -15.62 37.26
CA ILE A 12 -20.54 -14.75 36.51
C ILE A 12 -19.73 -14.24 35.32
N ALA A 13 -19.94 -14.82 34.14
CA ALA A 13 -19.43 -14.29 32.89
C ALA A 13 -20.22 -13.02 32.58
N THR A 14 -19.70 -11.86 33.01
CA THR A 14 -20.18 -10.57 32.52
C THR A 14 -19.73 -10.44 31.07
N SER A 15 -20.66 -10.67 30.14
CA SER A 15 -20.51 -10.28 28.74
C SER A 15 -20.43 -8.76 28.69
N VAL A 16 -19.21 -8.23 28.74
CA VAL A 16 -18.97 -6.81 28.46
C VAL A 16 -19.14 -6.66 26.96
N SER A 17 -20.33 -6.23 26.53
CA SER A 17 -20.54 -5.77 25.17
C SER A 17 -19.65 -4.55 24.98
N VAL A 18 -18.46 -4.77 24.42
CA VAL A 18 -17.68 -3.70 23.84
C VAL A 18 -18.51 -3.21 22.65
N PRO A 19 -18.98 -1.95 22.63
CA PRO A 19 -19.55 -1.42 21.41
C PRO A 19 -18.41 -1.40 20.38
N VAL A 20 -18.45 -2.34 19.44
CA VAL A 20 -17.77 -2.17 18.16
C VAL A 20 -18.46 -0.98 17.54
N THR A 21 -17.89 0.20 17.70
CA THR A 21 -18.22 1.34 16.86
C THR A 21 -17.74 0.94 15.48
N ALA A 22 -18.67 0.46 14.65
CA ALA A 22 -18.46 0.48 13.22
C ALA A 22 -18.14 1.93 12.88
N GLU A 23 -16.89 2.19 12.51
CA GLU A 23 -16.54 3.45 11.85
C GLU A 23 -17.47 3.58 10.66
N ASP A 24 -18.28 4.62 10.71
CA ASP A 24 -19.21 5.05 9.68
C ASP A 24 -18.36 5.59 8.51
N TYR A 25 -17.70 4.69 7.79
CA TYR A 25 -17.02 5.01 6.55
C TYR A 25 -18.10 5.18 5.48
N ASP A 26 -18.43 6.45 5.24
CA ASP A 26 -19.23 6.92 4.12
C ASP A 26 -18.77 6.22 2.83
N SER A 27 -19.68 5.48 2.22
CA SER A 27 -19.41 4.40 1.27
C SER A 27 -19.15 4.85 -0.16
N GLU A 28 -18.47 5.98 -0.40
CA GLU A 28 -18.31 6.55 -1.76
C GLU A 28 -16.87 6.63 -2.29
N SER A 29 -15.85 6.27 -1.51
CA SER A 29 -14.45 6.35 -1.97
C SER A 29 -13.77 4.99 -2.09
N LEU A 30 -13.27 4.67 -3.30
CA LEU A 30 -12.37 3.53 -3.55
C LEU A 30 -10.94 3.78 -3.07
N PHE A 31 -10.63 4.98 -2.58
CA PHE A 31 -9.30 5.34 -2.12
C PHE A 31 -9.03 4.78 -0.73
N SER A 32 -8.01 3.92 -0.64
CA SER A 32 -7.36 3.55 0.61
C SER A 32 -5.95 4.10 0.58
N ARG A 33 -5.60 4.96 1.54
CA ARG A 33 -4.26 5.54 1.69
C ARG A 33 -3.18 4.46 1.74
N ASN A 34 -3.39 3.42 2.54
CA ASN A 34 -2.44 2.31 2.67
C ASN A 34 -2.24 1.55 1.36
N ASN A 35 -3.33 1.27 0.63
CA ASN A 35 -3.24 0.59 -0.66
C ASN A 35 -2.54 1.48 -1.70
N ALA A 36 -2.78 2.80 -1.66
CA ALA A 36 -2.12 3.74 -2.55
C ALA A 36 -0.61 3.82 -2.27
N VAL A 37 -0.20 3.88 -1.00
CA VAL A 37 1.21 3.88 -0.60
C VAL A 37 1.91 2.57 -1.02
N MET A 38 1.25 1.41 -0.82
CA MET A 38 1.76 0.13 -1.31
C MET A 38 1.90 0.10 -2.83
N ALA A 39 0.90 0.59 -3.57
CA ALA A 39 0.94 0.65 -5.01
C ALA A 39 2.10 1.51 -5.52
N VAL A 40 2.38 2.64 -4.87
CA VAL A 40 3.55 3.48 -5.20
C VAL A 40 4.86 2.72 -4.99
N GLY A 41 5.02 2.00 -3.86
CA GLY A 41 6.22 1.17 -3.66
C GLY A 41 6.43 0.13 -4.74
N ALA A 42 5.36 -0.53 -5.19
CA ALA A 42 5.43 -1.52 -6.27
C ALA A 42 5.77 -0.87 -7.61
N VAL A 43 5.11 0.25 -7.95
CA VAL A 43 5.32 0.96 -9.21
C VAL A 43 6.70 1.61 -9.26
N ASP A 44 7.18 2.22 -8.19
CA ASP A 44 8.53 2.81 -8.11
C ASP A 44 9.59 1.72 -8.39
N THR A 45 9.43 0.55 -7.78
CA THR A 45 10.34 -0.60 -7.95
C THR A 45 10.36 -1.09 -9.40
N ILE A 46 9.18 -1.22 -10.02
CA ILE A 46 9.06 -1.64 -11.43
C ILE A 46 9.65 -0.59 -12.37
N ASN A 47 9.34 0.69 -12.15
CA ASN A 47 9.84 1.79 -12.97
C ASN A 47 11.37 1.89 -12.89
N GLN A 48 11.93 1.78 -11.69
CA GLN A 48 13.38 1.75 -11.49
C GLN A 48 14.03 0.59 -12.26
N TYR A 49 13.44 -0.61 -12.22
CA TYR A 49 13.89 -1.74 -13.04
C TYR A 49 13.82 -1.43 -14.55
N CYS A 50 12.73 -0.82 -15.03
CA CYS A 50 12.61 -0.42 -16.43
C CYS A 50 13.63 0.67 -16.83
N VAL A 51 14.02 1.56 -15.90
CA VAL A 51 15.12 2.52 -16.10
C VAL A 51 16.46 1.80 -16.25
N GLU A 52 16.74 0.82 -15.38
CA GLU A 52 17.98 0.02 -15.44
C GLU A 52 18.11 -0.77 -16.75
N LEU A 53 16.98 -1.18 -17.35
CA LEU A 53 16.92 -1.81 -18.66
C LEU A 53 16.98 -0.83 -19.85
N GLY A 54 17.03 0.47 -19.60
CA GLY A 54 16.98 1.51 -20.63
C GLY A 54 15.64 1.58 -21.37
N LYS A 55 14.55 1.14 -20.73
CA LYS A 55 13.18 1.16 -21.28
C LYS A 55 12.38 2.38 -20.83
N MET A 56 12.81 3.04 -19.77
CA MET A 56 12.21 4.26 -19.25
C MET A 56 13.31 5.30 -18.96
N PRO A 57 13.12 6.59 -19.30
CA PRO A 57 13.99 7.66 -18.83
C PRO A 57 13.95 7.81 -17.30
N ALA A 58 15.10 8.07 -16.67
CA ALA A 58 15.16 8.30 -15.23
C ALA A 58 14.35 9.55 -14.81
N GLU A 59 14.31 10.57 -15.67
CA GLU A 59 13.55 11.80 -15.45
C GLU A 59 12.05 11.52 -15.40
N LEU A 60 11.55 10.64 -16.27
CA LEU A 60 10.14 10.25 -16.29
C LEU A 60 9.78 9.45 -15.03
N PHE A 61 10.65 8.57 -14.56
CA PHE A 61 10.46 7.86 -13.29
C PHE A 61 10.35 8.84 -12.11
N GLN A 62 11.24 9.83 -12.02
CA GLN A 62 11.23 10.83 -10.96
C GLN A 62 9.96 11.68 -10.97
N GLU A 63 9.53 12.15 -12.16
CA GLU A 63 8.29 12.90 -12.33
C GLU A 63 7.08 12.10 -11.86
N LEU A 64 6.93 10.86 -12.35
CA LEU A 64 5.81 9.98 -11.97
C LEU A 64 5.78 9.68 -10.47
N THR A 65 6.95 9.45 -9.87
CA THR A 65 7.08 9.17 -8.43
C THR A 65 6.59 10.36 -7.60
N LEU A 66 7.05 11.57 -7.95
CA LEU A 66 6.65 12.78 -7.25
C LEU A 66 5.15 13.05 -7.41
N ASP A 67 4.63 12.96 -8.64
CA ASP A 67 3.21 13.13 -8.93
C ASP A 67 2.33 12.17 -8.12
N MET A 68 2.71 10.90 -8.02
CA MET A 68 1.94 9.92 -7.25
C MET A 68 1.93 10.24 -5.75
N ARG A 69 3.09 10.63 -5.19
CA ARG A 69 3.22 10.94 -3.75
C ARG A 69 2.39 12.17 -3.39
N GLU A 70 2.53 13.27 -4.13
CA GLU A 70 1.75 14.49 -3.91
C GLU A 70 0.24 14.25 -4.05
N ASN A 71 -0.17 13.40 -5.00
CA ASN A 71 -1.57 13.03 -5.16
C ASN A 71 -2.12 12.25 -3.96
N ILE A 72 -1.34 11.35 -3.35
CA ILE A 72 -1.76 10.61 -2.15
C ILE A 72 -1.93 11.56 -0.96
N GLU A 73 -0.98 12.46 -0.74
CA GLU A 73 -1.06 13.45 0.34
C GLU A 73 -2.31 14.33 0.18
N ARG A 74 -2.53 14.85 -1.03
CA ARG A 74 -3.71 15.65 -1.36
C ARG A 74 -5.02 14.88 -1.18
N LEU A 75 -5.09 13.64 -1.68
CA LEU A 75 -6.30 12.80 -1.58
C LEU A 75 -6.60 12.39 -0.14
N SER A 76 -5.57 12.22 0.69
CA SER A 76 -5.75 11.94 2.12
C SER A 76 -6.53 13.07 2.80
N ILE A 77 -6.15 14.33 2.55
CA ILE A 77 -6.89 15.48 3.09
C ILE A 77 -8.30 15.57 2.50
N GLN A 78 -8.44 15.38 1.19
CA GLN A 78 -9.73 15.56 0.50
C GLN A 78 -10.77 14.49 0.86
N ILE A 79 -10.33 13.27 1.16
CA ILE A 79 -11.23 12.11 1.34
C ILE A 79 -11.39 11.77 2.82
N SER A 80 -10.29 11.69 3.59
CA SER A 80 -10.37 11.34 5.01
C SER A 80 -10.31 12.56 5.94
N GLY A 81 -10.05 13.77 5.42
CA GLY A 81 -9.87 14.96 6.25
C GLY A 81 -8.57 14.95 7.06
N GLU A 82 -7.67 14.01 6.79
CA GLU A 82 -6.43 13.84 7.53
C GLU A 82 -5.23 14.30 6.70
N GLU A 83 -4.38 15.12 7.32
CA GLU A 83 -3.05 15.38 6.76
C GLU A 83 -2.22 14.09 6.77
N PHE A 84 -1.52 13.87 5.67
CA PHE A 84 -0.59 12.77 5.51
C PHE A 84 0.64 13.28 4.78
N THR A 85 1.81 12.88 5.25
CA THR A 85 3.09 13.10 4.55
C THR A 85 3.62 11.74 4.14
N PHE A 86 3.86 11.58 2.84
CA PHE A 86 4.41 10.37 2.29
C PHE A 86 5.82 10.15 2.83
N SER A 87 6.14 8.90 3.17
CA SER A 87 7.49 8.51 3.60
C SER A 87 7.84 7.16 3.00
N GLU A 88 9.09 7.03 2.53
CA GLU A 88 9.64 5.75 2.09
C GLU A 88 9.88 4.79 3.27
N GLU A 89 9.88 5.30 4.52
CA GLU A 89 9.92 4.49 5.74
C GLU A 89 8.54 3.94 6.12
N HIS A 90 7.48 4.31 5.39
CA HIS A 90 6.13 3.83 5.67
C HIS A 90 6.02 2.32 5.40
N GLU A 91 5.45 1.56 6.35
CA GLU A 91 5.36 0.09 6.29
C GLU A 91 4.78 -0.40 4.96
N MET A 92 3.65 0.19 4.54
CA MET A 92 3.01 -0.15 3.26
C MET A 92 3.89 0.11 2.04
N TYR A 93 4.77 1.11 2.06
CA TYR A 93 5.68 1.38 0.94
C TYR A 93 6.71 0.24 0.81
N ILE A 94 7.25 -0.21 1.96
CA ILE A 94 8.19 -1.33 2.04
C ILE A 94 7.53 -2.64 1.56
N GLU A 95 6.27 -2.88 1.95
CA GLU A 95 5.49 -4.00 1.41
C GLU A 95 5.30 -3.87 -0.11
N GLY A 96 5.04 -2.64 -0.58
CA GLY A 96 4.97 -2.31 -2.00
C GLY A 96 6.22 -2.68 -2.77
N ILE A 97 7.41 -2.37 -2.24
CA ILE A 97 8.69 -2.76 -2.85
C ILE A 97 8.76 -4.28 -3.00
N SER A 98 8.44 -5.02 -1.94
CA SER A 98 8.45 -6.49 -1.97
C SER A 98 7.47 -7.08 -2.98
N LEU A 99 6.33 -6.41 -3.21
CA LEU A 99 5.39 -6.76 -4.26
C LEU A 99 5.95 -6.45 -5.65
N GLY A 100 6.54 -5.27 -5.85
CA GLY A 100 7.16 -4.87 -7.12
C GLY A 100 8.26 -5.84 -7.56
N GLU A 101 9.16 -6.23 -6.64
CA GLU A 101 10.19 -7.23 -6.91
C GLU A 101 9.60 -8.59 -7.34
N ARG A 102 8.46 -8.99 -6.76
CA ARG A 102 7.78 -10.22 -7.14
C ARG A 102 7.21 -10.13 -8.54
N LEU A 103 6.52 -9.04 -8.85
CA LEU A 103 5.96 -8.79 -10.18
C LEU A 103 7.04 -8.77 -11.25
N ILE A 104 8.22 -8.20 -10.96
CA ILE A 104 9.38 -8.25 -11.86
C ILE A 104 9.79 -9.70 -12.12
N ARG A 105 10.00 -10.50 -11.07
CA ARG A 105 10.41 -11.91 -11.22
C ARG A 105 9.39 -12.73 -12.01
N ASP A 106 8.10 -12.52 -11.75
CA ASP A 106 7.03 -13.24 -12.44
C ASP A 106 7.02 -12.86 -13.94
N ALA A 107 7.15 -11.57 -14.25
CA ALA A 107 7.22 -11.09 -15.62
C ALA A 107 8.51 -11.55 -16.36
N GLU A 108 9.65 -11.69 -15.67
CA GLU A 108 10.85 -12.29 -16.24
C GLU A 108 10.63 -13.76 -16.60
N GLN A 109 10.00 -14.53 -15.70
CA GLN A 109 9.71 -15.95 -15.90
C GLN A 109 8.72 -16.19 -17.05
N GLU A 110 7.72 -15.32 -17.17
CA GLU A 110 6.67 -15.41 -18.19
C GLU A 110 7.04 -14.74 -19.52
N GLY A 111 8.19 -14.04 -19.59
CA GLY A 111 8.62 -13.32 -20.79
C GLY A 111 7.77 -12.08 -21.07
N HIS A 112 7.26 -11.42 -20.03
CA HIS A 112 6.38 -10.25 -20.07
C HIS A 112 7.08 -8.92 -19.70
N VAL A 113 8.42 -8.93 -19.56
CA VAL A 113 9.22 -7.72 -19.27
C VAL A 113 8.95 -6.59 -20.24
N LYS A 114 8.76 -6.90 -21.53
CA LYS A 114 8.45 -5.87 -22.53
C LYS A 114 7.15 -5.14 -22.18
N GLN A 115 6.07 -5.88 -21.94
CA GLN A 115 4.75 -5.33 -21.63
C GLN A 115 4.75 -4.56 -20.31
N MET A 116 5.51 -5.04 -19.32
CA MET A 116 5.67 -4.35 -18.03
C MET A 116 6.35 -2.98 -18.19
N CYS A 117 7.33 -2.86 -19.10
CA CYS A 117 8.08 -1.63 -19.31
C CYS A 117 7.61 -0.80 -20.52
N ASP A 118 6.52 -1.19 -21.20
CA ASP A 118 6.00 -0.43 -22.33
C ASP A 118 5.34 0.86 -21.82
N LEU A 119 5.89 2.01 -22.22
CA LEU A 119 5.32 3.32 -21.90
C LEU A 119 4.04 3.58 -22.71
N PRO A 120 3.06 4.32 -22.18
CA PRO A 120 1.92 4.78 -22.97
C PRO A 120 2.39 5.60 -24.18
N GLU A 121 1.70 5.48 -25.33
CA GLU A 121 2.07 6.17 -26.58
C GLU A 121 2.25 7.68 -26.38
N SER A 122 1.45 8.30 -25.51
CA SER A 122 1.56 9.73 -25.18
C SER A 122 2.88 10.13 -24.52
N ARG A 123 3.59 9.18 -23.89
CA ARG A 123 4.87 9.39 -23.22
C ARG A 123 6.08 8.84 -23.97
N GLN A 124 5.86 8.09 -25.06
CA GLN A 124 6.95 7.59 -25.92
C GLN A 124 7.61 8.70 -26.75
N MET A 125 6.92 9.82 -27.00
CA MET A 125 7.46 10.95 -27.79
C MET A 125 8.48 11.84 -27.05
N ILE A 126 8.82 11.50 -25.80
CA ILE A 126 9.81 12.22 -24.97
C ILE A 126 11.20 11.55 -25.05
N LEU A 127 11.28 10.35 -25.65
CA LEU A 127 12.52 9.61 -25.95
C LEU A 127 13.12 10.03 -27.30
#